data_AF-A0A8B6EZJ1-F1
#
_entry.id   AF-A0A8B6EZJ1-F1
#
_cell.length_a   1.000
_cell.length_b   1.000
_cell.length_c   1.000
_cell.angle_alpha   90.00
_cell.angle_beta   90.00
_cell.angle_gamma   90.00
#
_symmetry.space_group_name_H-M   'P 1'
#
loop_
_entity.id
_entity.type
_entity.pdbx_description
1 polymer ?
#
loop_
_entity_poly.entity_id
_entity_poly.type
_entity_poly.pdbx_seq_one_letter_code
_entity_poly.pdbx_strand_id
1 'polypeptide(L)'
;MEDLAREAESAASNQRMGPIYQVTKQLSGKKTNANMPIKDKNNNMLTTEQNQYQEESSKMIGLKINAKKTKLIYTERHPVIFVEGEKQKTIDSFNYLGSCITTEGGAERDIKIRIGKSRSVFIRLGKQHLFQRRPSSDYITAVYYLYCYMAPSARE
;
A
#
# COMPACT_ATOMS: atom_id res chain seq x y z
N MET A 1 13.67 -7.86 40.52
CA MET A 1 14.35 -8.32 39.29
C MET A 1 14.43 -9.84 39.28
N GLU A 2 14.74 -10.47 40.42
CA GLU A 2 14.68 -11.93 40.62
C GLU A 2 13.32 -12.57 40.33
N ASP A 3 12.20 -11.88 40.61
CA ASP A 3 10.87 -12.46 40.37
C ASP A 3 10.55 -12.65 38.89
N LEU A 4 11.01 -11.74 38.02
CA LEU A 4 10.82 -11.83 36.58
C LEU A 4 11.66 -12.95 35.96
N ALA A 5 12.88 -13.17 36.47
CA ALA A 5 13.73 -14.27 36.01
C ALA A 5 13.10 -15.64 36.36
N ARG A 6 12.56 -15.76 37.58
CA ARG A 6 11.86 -16.97 38.02
C ARG A 6 10.57 -17.23 37.23
N GLU A 7 9.84 -16.17 36.86
CA GLU A 7 8.66 -16.26 36.01
C GLU A 7 9.02 -16.70 34.57
N ALA A 8 10.13 -16.20 34.02
CA ALA A 8 10.62 -16.61 32.70
C ALA A 8 10.97 -18.10 32.66
N GLU A 9 11.65 -18.61 33.69
CA GLU A 9 12.01 -20.04 33.82
C GLU A 9 10.76 -20.93 33.87
N SER A 10 9.77 -20.54 34.69
CA SER A 10 8.49 -21.26 34.77
C SER A 10 7.73 -21.23 33.45
N ALA A 11 7.70 -20.10 32.75
CA ALA A 11 7.02 -19.97 31.47
C ALA A 11 7.70 -20.81 30.36
N ALA A 12 9.05 -20.87 30.36
CA ALA A 12 9.84 -21.71 29.44
C ALA A 12 9.61 -23.20 29.68
N SER A 13 9.63 -23.63 30.95
CA SER A 13 9.33 -25.01 31.33
C SER A 13 7.92 -25.43 30.88
N ASN A 14 6.96 -24.51 30.97
CA ASN A 14 5.57 -24.72 30.54
C ASN A 14 5.31 -24.43 29.05
N GLN A 15 6.35 -24.16 28.24
CA GLN A 15 6.27 -23.84 26.81
C GLN A 15 5.30 -22.69 26.46
N ARG A 16 5.10 -21.75 27.39
CA ARG A 16 4.18 -20.61 27.21
C ARG A 16 4.90 -19.46 26.54
N MET A 17 4.82 -19.42 25.21
CA MET A 17 5.63 -18.49 24.41
C MET A 17 5.29 -17.00 24.59
N GLY A 18 4.01 -16.67 24.82
CA GLY A 18 3.56 -15.28 25.02
C GLY A 18 4.19 -14.61 26.25
N PRO A 19 4.07 -15.19 27.45
CA PRO A 19 4.72 -14.69 28.66
C PRO A 19 6.26 -14.59 28.54
N ILE A 20 6.92 -15.59 27.93
CA ILE A 20 8.37 -15.57 27.70
C ILE A 20 8.78 -14.34 26.88
N TYR A 21 8.05 -14.03 25.80
CA TYR A 21 8.32 -12.86 24.96
C TYR A 21 8.13 -11.55 25.73
N GLN A 22 7.11 -11.46 26.58
CA GLN A 22 6.85 -10.25 27.37
C GLN A 22 7.94 -10.02 28.44
N VAL A 23 8.32 -11.07 29.17
CA VAL A 23 9.37 -10.98 30.20
C VAL A 23 10.74 -10.68 29.57
N THR A 24 11.09 -11.31 28.45
CA THR A 24 12.36 -11.01 27.74
C THR A 24 12.37 -9.59 27.16
N LYS A 25 11.24 -9.09 26.67
CA LYS A 25 11.09 -7.69 26.23
C LYS A 25 11.25 -6.69 27.39
N GLN A 26 10.74 -7.02 28.58
CA GLN A 26 10.91 -6.20 29.78
C GLN A 26 12.36 -6.22 30.30
N LEU A 27 12.98 -7.40 30.38
CA LEU A 27 14.37 -7.57 30.84
C LEU A 27 15.39 -6.91 29.89
N SER A 28 15.15 -6.96 28.58
CA SER A 28 16.07 -6.38 27.59
C SER A 28 16.04 -4.85 27.54
N GLY A 29 15.07 -4.19 28.21
CA GLY A 29 14.95 -2.73 28.26
C GLY A 29 14.73 -2.03 26.90
N LYS A 30 14.62 -2.78 25.81
CA LYS A 30 14.48 -2.25 24.44
C LYS A 30 13.03 -1.79 24.21
N LYS A 31 12.76 -0.52 24.53
CA LYS A 31 11.56 0.19 24.07
C LYS A 31 11.74 0.56 22.60
N THR A 32 11.21 -0.24 21.68
CA THR A 32 11.08 0.17 20.27
C THR A 32 9.95 1.19 20.16
N ASN A 33 10.26 2.49 20.27
CA ASN A 33 9.31 3.52 19.89
C ASN A 33 9.15 3.47 18.36
N ALA A 34 7.94 3.20 17.88
CA ALA A 34 7.64 3.07 16.46
C ALA A 34 7.88 4.38 15.67
N ASN A 35 7.97 5.53 16.36
CA ASN A 35 8.21 6.85 15.77
C ASN A 35 9.65 7.37 15.92
N MET A 36 10.63 6.53 16.26
CA MET A 36 12.02 6.98 16.28
C MET A 36 12.58 7.09 14.84
N PRO A 37 13.17 8.24 14.46
CA PRO A 37 13.88 8.34 13.20
C PRO A 37 15.02 7.30 13.18
N ILE A 38 15.20 6.65 12.04
CA ILE A 38 16.21 5.61 11.86
C ILE A 38 17.59 6.27 12.04
N LYS A 39 18.46 5.69 12.88
CA LYS A 39 19.81 6.20 13.17
C LYS A 39 20.88 5.22 12.72
N ASP A 40 22.02 5.73 12.25
CA ASP A 40 23.20 4.92 11.93
C ASP A 40 23.85 4.40 13.23
N LYS A 41 24.92 3.61 13.10
CA LYS A 41 25.71 3.11 14.24
C LYS A 41 26.39 4.24 15.04
N ASN A 42 26.48 5.44 14.47
CA ASN A 42 27.09 6.64 15.04
C ASN A 42 26.03 7.63 15.59
N ASN A 43 24.77 7.21 15.72
CA ASN A 43 23.62 8.00 16.16
C ASN A 43 23.18 9.17 15.25
N ASN A 44 23.66 9.24 14.00
CA ASN A 44 23.21 10.20 13.00
C ASN A 44 21.86 9.79 12.39
N MET A 45 21.03 10.77 12.02
CA MET A 45 19.73 10.52 11.39
C MET A 45 19.91 9.95 9.96
N LEU A 46 19.53 8.70 9.72
CA LEU A 46 19.57 8.03 8.40
C LEU A 46 18.52 8.55 7.42
N THR A 47 17.52 9.31 7.89
CA THR A 47 16.55 9.97 7.00
C THR A 47 17.22 10.94 6.02
N THR A 48 18.44 11.38 6.32
CA THR A 48 19.24 12.24 5.45
C THR A 48 19.93 11.44 4.35
N GLU A 49 20.41 10.22 4.60
CA GLU A 49 21.27 9.48 3.66
C GLU A 49 20.57 9.11 2.35
N GLN A 50 19.32 8.64 2.38
CA GLN A 50 18.59 8.33 1.14
C GLN A 50 18.30 9.59 0.32
N ASN A 51 17.90 10.69 0.97
CA ASN A 51 17.64 11.96 0.31
C ASN A 51 18.91 12.58 -0.25
N GLN A 52 20.00 12.51 0.51
CA GLN A 52 21.32 12.99 0.13
C GLN A 52 21.87 12.18 -1.03
N TYR A 53 21.76 10.85 -1.00
CA TYR A 53 22.11 10.00 -2.14
C TYR A 53 21.30 10.32 -3.39
N GLN A 54 19.99 10.56 -3.25
CA GLN A 54 19.13 10.92 -4.37
C GLN A 54 19.46 12.30 -4.95
N GLU A 55 19.77 13.27 -4.08
CA GLU A 55 20.17 14.62 -4.48
C GLU A 55 21.57 14.62 -5.12
N GLU A 56 22.53 13.88 -4.56
CA GLU A 56 23.88 13.70 -5.11
C GLU A 56 23.81 12.99 -6.46
N SER A 57 23.02 11.92 -6.58
CA SER A 57 22.83 11.20 -7.84
C SER A 57 22.22 12.10 -8.92
N SER A 58 21.24 12.94 -8.54
CA SER A 58 20.63 13.90 -9.47
C SER A 58 21.61 14.99 -9.90
N LYS A 59 22.42 15.52 -8.96
CA LYS A 59 23.46 16.52 -9.26
C LYS A 59 24.54 15.99 -10.19
N MET A 60 24.96 14.73 -10.03
CA MET A 60 25.96 14.09 -10.89
C MET A 60 25.52 14.05 -12.36
N ILE A 61 24.22 13.93 -12.62
CA ILE A 61 23.64 13.95 -13.98
C ILE A 61 23.14 15.34 -14.41
N GLY A 62 23.43 16.39 -13.63
CA GLY A 62 23.00 17.77 -13.91
C GLY A 62 21.49 18.01 -13.75
N LEU A 63 20.77 17.10 -13.08
CA LEU A 63 19.35 17.24 -12.81
C LEU A 63 19.09 17.83 -11.43
N LYS A 64 18.07 18.69 -11.34
CA LYS A 64 17.65 19.33 -10.10
C LYS A 64 16.27 18.83 -9.68
N ILE A 65 16.15 18.32 -8.45
CA ILE A 65 14.87 17.92 -7.87
C ILE A 65 14.02 19.16 -7.62
N ASN A 66 12.74 19.11 -7.99
CA ASN A 66 11.79 20.19 -7.75
C ASN A 66 11.04 19.95 -6.44
N ALA A 67 11.39 20.67 -5.38
CA ALA A 67 10.80 20.51 -4.05
C ALA A 67 9.26 20.65 -4.01
N LYS A 68 8.67 21.46 -4.90
CA LYS A 68 7.21 21.70 -4.92
C LYS A 68 6.42 20.58 -5.59
N LYS A 69 7.02 19.92 -6.59
CA LYS A 69 6.39 18.82 -7.33
C LYS A 69 6.57 17.48 -6.62
N THR A 70 7.61 17.36 -5.81
CA THR A 70 7.89 16.15 -5.04
C THR A 70 6.82 15.96 -3.94
N LYS A 71 6.34 14.73 -3.81
CA LYS A 71 5.37 14.29 -2.81
C LYS A 71 5.73 12.89 -2.37
N LEU A 72 5.33 12.53 -1.16
CA LEU A 72 5.68 11.27 -0.50
C LEU A 72 4.50 10.32 -0.44
N ILE A 73 4.74 9.07 -0.80
CA ILE A 73 3.84 7.96 -0.54
C ILE A 73 4.66 6.80 0.02
N TYR A 74 4.15 6.14 1.05
CA TYR A 74 4.79 5.00 1.70
C TYR A 74 3.73 4.07 2.28
N THR A 75 4.09 2.81 2.49
CA THR A 75 3.15 1.77 2.98
C THR A 75 3.28 1.54 4.49
N GLU A 76 4.50 1.33 4.98
CA GLU A 76 4.70 0.89 6.38
C GLU A 76 5.42 1.93 7.24
N ARG A 77 6.52 2.49 6.74
CA ARG A 77 7.31 3.49 7.47
C ARG A 77 6.93 4.87 6.99
N HIS A 78 6.78 5.81 7.92
CA HIS A 78 6.45 7.20 7.66
C HIS A 78 7.72 8.09 7.70
N PRO A 79 8.62 8.05 6.69
CA PRO A 79 9.81 8.90 6.70
C PRO A 79 9.41 10.37 6.56
N VAL A 80 10.16 11.23 7.25
CA VAL A 80 10.12 12.67 7.03
C VAL A 80 11.26 13.00 6.08
N ILE A 81 10.92 13.47 4.88
CA ILE A 81 11.89 13.87 3.85
C ILE A 81 11.88 15.39 3.70
N PHE A 82 13.08 15.96 3.61
CA PHE A 82 13.31 17.35 3.29
C PHE A 82 13.97 17.44 1.93
N VAL A 83 13.50 18.36 1.09
CA VAL A 83 14.11 18.71 -0.20
C VAL A 83 14.32 20.21 -0.17
N GLU A 84 15.56 20.67 -0.37
CA GLU A 84 15.93 22.09 -0.25
C GLU A 84 15.51 22.74 1.08
N GLY A 85 15.49 21.97 2.17
CA GLY A 85 15.03 22.43 3.49
C GLY A 85 13.50 22.48 3.67
N GLU A 86 12.71 22.20 2.64
CA GLU A 86 11.25 22.12 2.72
C GLU A 86 10.78 20.68 3.02
N LYS A 87 9.94 20.53 4.06
CA LYS A 87 9.31 19.25 4.39
C LYS A 87 8.32 18.84 3.29
N GLN A 88 8.51 17.64 2.77
CA GLN A 88 7.69 17.12 1.68
C GLN A 88 6.33 16.61 2.18
N LYS A 89 5.27 16.89 1.41
CA LYS A 89 3.90 16.49 1.74
C LYS A 89 3.68 15.00 1.47
N THR A 90 3.07 14.30 2.43
CA THR A 90 2.57 12.93 2.24
C THR A 90 1.21 12.93 1.55
N ILE A 91 1.00 12.00 0.63
CA ILE A 91 -0.26 11.76 -0.09
C ILE A 91 -0.67 10.29 -0.01
N ASP A 92 -1.98 10.06 -0.04
CA ASP A 92 -2.56 8.70 0.13
C ASP A 92 -2.65 7.94 -1.19
N SER A 93 -2.71 8.65 -2.32
CA SER A 93 -2.75 8.06 -3.65
C SER A 93 -2.09 8.96 -4.70
N PHE A 94 -1.51 8.33 -5.71
CA PHE A 94 -0.87 9.00 -6.84
C PHE A 94 -1.05 8.19 -8.12
N ASN A 95 -1.21 8.86 -9.26
CA ASN A 95 -1.25 8.20 -10.56
C ASN A 95 0.14 8.18 -11.18
N TYR A 96 0.77 7.01 -11.25
CA TYR A 96 2.05 6.81 -11.90
C TYR A 96 1.86 5.98 -13.18
N LEU A 97 2.22 6.58 -14.33
CA LEU A 97 2.13 5.94 -15.65
C LEU A 97 0.76 5.29 -15.94
N GLY A 98 -0.32 5.91 -15.44
CA GLY A 98 -1.69 5.44 -15.64
C GLY A 98 -2.19 4.43 -14.59
N SER A 99 -1.36 4.03 -13.63
CA SER A 99 -1.76 3.21 -12.49
C SER A 99 -1.95 4.05 -11.23
N CYS A 100 -3.02 3.78 -10.47
CA CYS A 100 -3.27 4.37 -9.16
C CYS A 100 -2.48 3.63 -8.08
N ILE A 101 -1.40 4.24 -7.61
CA ILE A 101 -0.60 3.77 -6.48
C ILE A 101 -1.19 4.34 -5.20
N THR A 102 -1.23 3.51 -4.15
CA THR A 102 -1.90 3.82 -2.89
C THR A 102 -1.04 3.44 -1.70
N THR A 103 -1.26 4.08 -0.56
CA THR A 103 -0.55 3.77 0.69
C THR A 103 -0.81 2.35 1.18
N GLU A 104 -1.95 1.76 0.84
CA GLU A 104 -2.31 0.38 1.18
C GLU A 104 -1.40 -0.66 0.50
N GLY A 105 -0.63 -0.26 -0.53
CA GLY A 105 0.27 -1.15 -1.29
C GLY A 105 -0.46 -2.14 -2.21
N GLY A 106 -1.80 -2.21 -2.13
CA GLY A 106 -2.63 -3.10 -2.92
C GLY A 106 -3.03 -2.52 -4.30
N ALA A 107 -3.32 -3.41 -5.24
CA ALA A 107 -3.80 -3.08 -6.59
C ALA A 107 -5.32 -2.91 -6.68
N GLU A 108 -6.07 -3.17 -5.60
CA GLU A 108 -7.54 -3.18 -5.62
C GLU A 108 -8.13 -1.88 -6.17
N ARG A 109 -7.63 -0.74 -5.69
CA ARG A 109 -8.09 0.59 -6.13
C ARG A 109 -7.80 0.81 -7.62
N ASP A 110 -6.62 0.43 -8.11
CA ASP A 110 -6.27 0.55 -9.53
C ASP A 110 -7.17 -0.33 -10.41
N ILE A 111 -7.38 -1.58 -10.01
CA ILE A 111 -8.26 -2.53 -10.70
C ILE A 111 -9.67 -1.97 -10.81
N LYS A 112 -10.23 -1.48 -9.69
CA LYS A 112 -11.58 -0.90 -9.65
C LYS A 112 -11.70 0.32 -10.56
N ILE A 113 -10.70 1.21 -10.57
CA ILE A 113 -10.67 2.38 -11.44
C ILE A 113 -10.61 1.97 -12.92
N ARG A 114 -9.74 1.03 -13.28
CA ARG A 114 -9.61 0.54 -14.67
C ARG A 114 -10.88 -0.12 -15.16
N ILE A 115 -11.50 -1.00 -14.36
CA ILE A 115 -12.79 -1.62 -14.69
C ILE A 115 -13.87 -0.55 -14.85
N GLY A 116 -13.94 0.42 -13.95
CA GLY A 116 -14.89 1.54 -14.03
C GLY A 116 -14.75 2.36 -15.31
N LYS A 117 -13.52 2.70 -15.70
CA LYS A 117 -13.21 3.42 -16.94
C LYS A 117 -13.60 2.61 -18.18
N SER A 118 -13.24 1.33 -18.23
CA SER A 118 -13.63 0.48 -19.36
C SER A 118 -15.15 0.35 -19.44
N ARG A 119 -15.83 0.10 -18.32
CA ARG A 119 -17.30 0.02 -18.26
C ARG A 119 -17.97 1.30 -18.74
N SER A 120 -17.47 2.47 -18.34
CA SER A 120 -18.05 3.75 -18.79
C SER A 120 -17.88 3.96 -20.30
N VAL A 121 -16.74 3.57 -20.86
CA VAL A 121 -16.53 3.58 -22.31
C VAL A 121 -17.48 2.60 -23.01
N PHE A 122 -17.61 1.36 -22.52
CA PHE A 122 -18.53 0.38 -23.09
C PHE A 122 -20.00 0.81 -23.01
N ILE A 123 -20.44 1.44 -21.92
CA ILE A 123 -21.81 1.98 -21.80
C ILE A 123 -22.01 3.12 -22.81
N ARG A 124 -21.02 4.00 -22.96
CA ARG A 124 -21.07 5.11 -23.91
C ARG A 124 -21.05 4.62 -25.37
N LEU A 125 -20.26 3.62 -25.69
CA LEU A 125 -20.19 3.00 -27.02
C LEU A 125 -21.35 2.03 -27.29
N GLY A 126 -21.95 1.42 -26.26
CA GLY A 126 -23.17 0.64 -26.37
C GLY A 126 -24.38 1.47 -26.80
N LYS A 127 -24.35 2.79 -26.54
CA LYS A 127 -25.27 3.76 -27.17
C LYS A 127 -24.93 4.06 -28.64
N GLN A 128 -23.69 3.81 -29.06
CA GLN A 128 -23.21 3.99 -30.45
C GLN A 128 -22.89 2.64 -31.08
N HIS A 129 -23.92 1.83 -31.32
CA HIS A 129 -24.00 0.80 -32.37
C HIS A 129 -22.87 -0.25 -32.52
N LEU A 130 -21.87 -0.32 -31.65
CA LEU A 130 -20.79 -1.31 -31.74
C LEU A 130 -21.21 -2.72 -31.29
N PHE A 131 -22.33 -2.79 -30.56
CA PHE A 131 -23.10 -4.00 -30.37
C PHE A 131 -24.48 -3.83 -31.00
N GLN A 132 -24.54 -3.49 -32.29
CA GLN A 132 -25.67 -4.00 -33.07
C GLN A 132 -25.59 -5.52 -32.92
N ARG A 133 -26.45 -6.07 -32.05
CA ARG A 133 -26.71 -7.49 -31.97
C ARG A 133 -26.98 -7.94 -33.41
N ARG A 134 -26.00 -8.56 -34.08
CA ARG A 134 -26.35 -9.40 -35.21
C ARG A 134 -27.19 -10.52 -34.61
N PRO A 135 -28.42 -10.74 -35.06
CA PRO A 135 -29.18 -11.89 -34.63
C PRO A 135 -28.50 -13.11 -35.27
N SER A 136 -27.46 -13.62 -34.63
CA SER A 136 -26.81 -14.86 -35.04
C SER A 136 -27.36 -15.98 -34.18
N SER A 137 -28.40 -16.62 -34.73
CA SER A 137 -29.05 -17.83 -34.25
C SER A 137 -29.84 -17.68 -32.94
N ASP A 138 -31.14 -18.01 -33.02
CA ASP A 138 -32.12 -17.99 -31.92
C ASP A 138 -31.65 -18.79 -30.68
N TYR A 139 -30.69 -19.70 -30.87
CA TYR A 139 -30.06 -20.47 -29.80
C TYR A 139 -29.33 -19.61 -28.75
N ILE A 140 -28.58 -18.58 -29.15
CA ILE A 140 -27.79 -17.79 -28.18
C ILE A 140 -28.72 -16.93 -27.33
N THR A 141 -29.76 -16.35 -27.94
CA THR A 141 -30.77 -15.55 -27.22
C THR A 141 -31.52 -16.42 -26.21
N ALA A 142 -31.93 -17.63 -26.60
CA ALA A 142 -32.64 -18.55 -25.72
C ALA A 142 -31.80 -18.98 -24.50
N VAL A 143 -30.51 -19.31 -24.70
CA VAL A 143 -29.61 -19.66 -23.59
C VAL A 143 -29.38 -18.48 -22.65
N TYR A 144 -29.21 -17.27 -23.19
CA TYR A 144 -29.04 -16.06 -22.37
C TYR A 144 -30.30 -15.73 -21.55
N TYR A 145 -31.48 -15.87 -22.16
CA TYR A 145 -32.76 -15.70 -21.47
C TYR A 145 -32.91 -16.75 -20.37
N LEU A 146 -32.62 -18.02 -20.67
CA LEU A 146 -32.67 -19.10 -19.69
C LEU A 146 -31.73 -18.83 -18.51
N TYR A 147 -30.50 -18.37 -18.76
CA TYR A 147 -29.56 -18.03 -17.70
C TYR A 147 -30.02 -16.84 -16.85
N CYS A 148 -30.61 -15.80 -17.45
CA CYS A 148 -31.17 -14.67 -16.70
C CYS A 148 -32.40 -15.07 -15.86
N TYR A 149 -33.21 -16.03 -16.31
CA TYR A 149 -34.36 -16.55 -15.55
C TYR A 149 -33.97 -17.57 -14.48
N MET A 150 -32.87 -18.32 -14.71
CA MET A 150 -32.36 -19.32 -13.79
C MET A 150 -31.38 -18.75 -12.75
N ALA A 151 -30.92 -17.51 -12.91
CA ALA A 151 -30.17 -16.81 -11.87
C ALA A 151 -31.15 -16.44 -10.73
N PRO A 152 -31.06 -17.06 -9.55
CA PRO A 152 -31.95 -16.74 -8.44
C PRO A 152 -31.79 -15.27 -8.08
N SER A 153 -32.94 -14.59 -8.00
CA SER A 153 -33.07 -13.20 -7.57
C SER A 153 -32.43 -13.03 -6.19
N ALA A 154 -31.16 -12.61 -6.15
CA ALA A 154 -30.55 -12.10 -4.94
C ALA A 154 -31.06 -10.67 -4.69
N ARG A 155 -32.32 -10.57 -4.24
CA ARG A 155 -32.87 -9.42 -3.53
C ARG A 155 -33.85 -9.92 -2.46
N GLU A 156 -33.48 -9.54 -1.23
CA GLU A 156 -34.18 -9.59 0.07
C GLU A 156 -34.40 -10.97 0.71
#